data_AF-A0A081QPJ6-F1
#
_entry.id   AF-A0A081QPJ6-F1
#
_cell.length_a   1.000
_cell.length_b   1.000
_cell.length_c   1.000
_cell.angle_alpha   90.00
_cell.angle_beta   90.00
_cell.angle_gamma   90.00
#
_symmetry.space_group_name_H-M   'P 1'
#
loop_
_entity.id
_entity.type
_entity.pdbx_description
1 polymer ?
#
loop_
_entity_poly.entity_id
_entity_poly.type
_entity_poly.pdbx_seq_one_letter_code
_entity_poly.pdbx_strand_id
1 'polypeptide(L)'
;MKEIAAELMTTEVTLKNSNFDFWNKKIEVNSLLNNKGITVKILTPSKLANDIIEQKLDYLVDKYKQAYSGVTIEKLETVYSKELEKNESEAGVSKSTLFLRLIILGIGSVLLVIFGNIAVYIFNPTINRAGDYEKYGVDFVVKIDNIDNFRNVIQYKNGHKNLLLLATNKKVIDKFSKKYAKVLPPNIVIGNINDIKSILNSDNILFVEEYGITRYKNFEENLQVIKNLNKNVIGVATFRL
;
A
#
# COMPACT_ATOMS: atom_id res chain seq x y z
N MET A 1 -18.22 -43.02 31.12
CA MET A 1 -17.68 -43.33 29.76
C MET A 1 -18.40 -42.54 28.67
N LYS A 2 -19.70 -42.74 28.46
CA LYS A 2 -20.47 -41.99 27.45
C LYS A 2 -20.44 -40.46 27.64
N GLU A 3 -20.59 -40.01 28.89
CA GLU A 3 -20.51 -38.59 29.27
C GLU A 3 -19.13 -37.98 29.02
N ILE A 4 -18.07 -38.64 29.51
CA ILE A 4 -16.67 -38.25 29.24
C ILE A 4 -16.40 -38.18 27.73
N ALA A 5 -16.86 -39.16 26.95
CA ALA A 5 -16.69 -39.14 25.50
C ALA A 5 -17.37 -37.92 24.86
N ALA A 6 -18.59 -37.60 25.28
CA ALA A 6 -19.31 -36.42 24.81
C ALA A 6 -18.60 -35.11 25.19
N GLU A 7 -18.14 -34.97 26.42
CA GLU A 7 -17.40 -33.78 26.89
C GLU A 7 -16.07 -33.61 26.16
N LEU A 8 -15.38 -34.71 25.85
CA LEU A 8 -14.14 -34.71 25.07
C LEU A 8 -14.36 -34.61 23.55
N MET A 9 -15.59 -34.37 23.10
CA MET A 9 -15.98 -34.30 21.68
C MET A 9 -15.52 -35.52 20.88
N THR A 10 -15.66 -36.71 21.45
CA THR A 10 -15.25 -38.00 20.85
C THR A 10 -16.36 -39.05 21.00
N THR A 11 -16.17 -40.22 20.38
CA THR A 11 -17.09 -41.36 20.57
C THR A 11 -16.60 -42.27 21.69
N GLU A 12 -17.52 -43.02 22.31
CA GLU A 12 -17.16 -44.00 23.34
C GLU A 12 -16.17 -45.06 22.81
N VAL A 13 -16.33 -45.46 21.53
CA VAL A 13 -15.44 -46.41 20.85
C VAL A 13 -14.04 -45.82 20.68
N THR A 14 -13.94 -44.56 20.25
CA THR A 14 -12.66 -43.86 20.09
C THR A 14 -11.97 -43.62 21.44
N LEU A 15 -12.74 -43.32 22.49
CA LEU A 15 -12.18 -43.14 23.84
C LEU A 15 -11.66 -44.46 24.41
N LYS A 16 -12.41 -45.57 24.25
CA LYS A 16 -11.99 -46.92 24.64
C LYS A 16 -10.70 -47.35 23.97
N ASN A 17 -10.57 -47.03 22.68
CA ASN A 17 -9.42 -47.38 21.85
C ASN A 17 -8.39 -46.24 21.74
N SER A 18 -8.44 -45.26 22.65
CA SER A 18 -7.53 -44.12 22.62
C SER A 18 -6.08 -44.56 22.83
N ASN A 19 -5.17 -43.95 22.08
CA ASN A 19 -3.74 -44.23 22.12
C ASN A 19 -2.95 -42.98 22.56
N PHE A 20 -1.62 -43.07 22.56
CA PHE A 20 -0.75 -41.94 22.92
C PHE A 20 -1.08 -40.68 22.12
N ASP A 21 -1.27 -40.77 20.80
CA ASP A 21 -1.55 -39.61 19.95
C ASP A 21 -2.86 -38.90 20.32
N PHE A 22 -3.88 -39.65 20.74
CA PHE A 22 -5.14 -39.08 21.22
C PHE A 22 -4.94 -38.21 22.46
N TRP A 23 -4.02 -38.62 23.35
CA TRP A 23 -3.75 -37.96 24.64
C TRP A 23 -2.63 -36.92 24.57
N ASN A 24 -1.68 -37.03 23.66
CA ASN A 24 -0.51 -36.14 23.55
C ASN A 24 -0.88 -34.66 23.31
N LYS A 25 -2.05 -34.39 22.71
CA LYS A 25 -2.58 -33.02 22.55
C LYS A 25 -3.44 -32.54 23.72
N LYS A 26 -3.77 -33.44 24.65
CA LYS A 26 -4.70 -33.24 25.78
C LYS A 26 -4.00 -33.26 27.13
N ILE A 27 -2.83 -33.88 27.23
CA ILE A 27 -2.00 -33.95 28.42
C ILE A 27 -0.59 -33.55 27.99
N GLU A 28 -0.09 -32.45 28.55
CA GLU A 28 1.26 -31.96 28.30
C GLU A 28 2.13 -32.29 29.51
N VAL A 29 3.26 -32.96 29.28
CA VAL A 29 4.19 -33.38 30.33
C VAL A 29 5.54 -32.72 30.06
N ASN A 30 5.96 -31.84 30.97
CA ASN A 30 7.21 -31.09 30.85
C ASN A 30 8.13 -31.42 32.02
N SER A 31 9.43 -31.58 31.77
CA SER A 31 10.42 -31.67 32.85
C SER A 31 10.76 -30.27 33.38
N LEU A 32 10.93 -30.16 34.69
CA LEU A 32 11.46 -28.96 35.31
C LEU A 32 12.97 -28.85 35.05
N LEU A 33 13.48 -27.62 35.02
CA LEU A 33 14.92 -27.33 34.89
C LEU A 33 15.71 -28.14 35.94
N ASN A 34 16.78 -28.80 35.48
CA ASN A 34 17.65 -29.72 36.24
C ASN A 34 17.08 -31.13 36.52
N ASN A 35 16.02 -31.59 35.83
CA ASN A 35 15.44 -32.94 35.96
C ASN A 35 14.95 -33.28 37.39
N LYS A 36 14.70 -32.28 38.23
CA LYS A 36 14.27 -32.46 39.63
C LYS A 36 12.75 -32.58 39.80
N GLY A 37 11.98 -32.54 38.72
CA GLY A 37 10.54 -32.72 38.77
C GLY A 37 9.89 -32.70 37.39
N ILE A 38 8.59 -32.99 37.38
CA ILE A 38 7.76 -33.07 36.18
C ILE A 38 6.49 -32.25 36.42
N THR A 39 6.09 -31.46 35.45
CA THR A 39 4.80 -30.78 35.41
C THR A 39 3.88 -31.49 34.44
N VAL A 40 2.68 -31.86 34.91
CA VAL A 40 1.63 -32.46 34.08
C VAL A 40 0.49 -31.46 33.97
N LYS A 41 0.18 -31.02 32.74
CA LYS A 41 -0.90 -30.09 32.44
C LYS A 41 -2.01 -30.83 31.70
N ILE A 42 -3.20 -30.86 32.28
CA ILE A 42 -4.37 -31.52 31.70
C ILE A 42 -5.21 -30.46 30.98
N LEU A 43 -5.37 -30.61 29.68
CA LEU A 43 -6.01 -29.66 28.76
C LEU A 43 -7.35 -30.21 28.27
N THR A 44 -8.15 -30.80 29.16
CA THR A 44 -9.46 -31.33 28.78
C THR A 44 -10.62 -30.55 29.38
N PRO A 45 -11.72 -30.37 28.64
CA PRO A 45 -12.93 -29.71 29.13
C PRO A 45 -13.76 -30.59 30.09
N SER A 46 -13.43 -31.88 30.22
CA SER A 46 -14.18 -32.84 31.03
C SER A 46 -13.66 -32.87 32.46
N LYS A 47 -14.45 -32.37 33.42
CA LYS A 47 -14.10 -32.44 34.85
C LYS A 47 -13.92 -33.89 35.30
N LEU A 48 -14.84 -34.77 34.92
CA LEU A 48 -14.76 -36.20 35.25
C LEU A 48 -13.49 -36.86 34.70
N ALA A 49 -13.07 -36.53 33.48
CA ALA A 49 -11.81 -37.03 32.94
C ALA A 49 -10.60 -36.50 33.72
N ASN A 50 -10.61 -35.21 34.05
CA ASN A 50 -9.54 -34.56 34.80
C ASN A 50 -9.38 -35.19 36.19
N ASP A 51 -10.50 -35.41 36.90
CA ASP A 51 -10.51 -36.05 38.23
C ASP A 51 -9.95 -37.49 38.17
N ILE A 52 -10.30 -38.27 37.13
CA ILE A 52 -9.78 -39.63 36.94
C ILE A 52 -8.27 -39.60 36.65
N ILE A 53 -7.80 -38.67 35.82
CA ILE A 53 -6.38 -38.53 35.51
C ILE A 53 -5.61 -38.14 36.77
N GLU A 54 -6.13 -37.19 37.56
CA GLU A 54 -5.53 -36.77 38.82
C GLU A 54 -5.41 -37.94 39.81
N GLN A 55 -6.48 -38.72 40.02
CA GLN A 55 -6.43 -39.92 40.87
C GLN A 55 -5.38 -40.94 40.43
N LYS A 56 -5.19 -41.11 39.11
CA LYS A 56 -4.15 -42.00 38.59
C LYS A 56 -2.74 -41.45 38.81
N LEU A 57 -2.54 -40.14 38.72
CA LEU A 57 -1.27 -39.51 39.05
C LEU A 57 -0.97 -39.65 40.55
N ASP A 58 -1.97 -39.45 41.41
CA ASP A 58 -1.84 -39.63 42.86
C ASP A 58 -1.44 -41.07 43.21
N TYR A 59 -2.11 -42.05 42.58
CA TYR A 59 -1.75 -43.45 42.74
C TYR A 59 -0.32 -43.75 42.29
N LEU A 60 0.16 -43.16 41.19
CA LEU A 60 1.54 -43.33 40.74
C LEU A 60 2.53 -42.71 41.73
N VAL A 61 2.26 -41.51 42.23
CA VAL A 61 3.09 -40.84 43.23
C VAL A 61 3.20 -41.69 44.48
N ASP A 62 2.06 -42.17 45.01
CA ASP A 62 2.02 -43.01 46.22
C ASP A 62 2.78 -44.33 46.02
N LYS A 63 2.55 -45.01 44.88
CA LYS A 63 3.23 -46.26 44.52
C LYS A 63 4.74 -46.12 44.49
N TYR A 64 5.27 -45.01 43.97
CA TYR A 64 6.72 -44.82 43.81
C TYR A 64 7.37 -44.03 44.94
N LYS A 65 6.59 -43.49 45.89
CA LYS A 65 7.08 -42.66 47.01
C LYS A 65 8.17 -43.32 47.85
N GLN A 66 8.16 -44.66 47.93
CA GLN A 66 9.13 -45.45 48.69
C GLN A 66 9.93 -46.44 47.81
N ALA A 67 9.81 -46.35 46.49
CA ALA A 67 10.43 -47.33 45.58
C ALA A 67 11.95 -47.18 45.49
N TYR A 68 12.50 -46.00 45.81
CA TYR A 68 13.92 -45.70 45.66
C TYR A 68 14.50 -45.11 46.96
N SER A 69 15.56 -45.73 47.48
CA SER A 69 16.27 -45.25 48.68
C SER A 69 16.94 -43.91 48.40
N GLY A 70 16.71 -42.91 49.27
CA GLY A 70 17.30 -41.58 49.15
C GLY A 70 16.61 -40.62 48.18
N VAL A 71 15.43 -40.98 47.63
CA VAL A 71 14.63 -40.13 46.74
C VAL A 71 13.30 -39.77 47.41
N THR A 72 13.00 -38.47 47.52
CA THR A 72 11.71 -37.97 48.00
C THR A 72 10.84 -37.59 46.80
N ILE A 73 9.71 -38.27 46.63
CA ILE A 73 8.70 -37.93 45.61
C ILE A 73 7.52 -37.27 46.31
N GLU A 74 7.24 -36.02 45.96
CA GLU A 74 6.12 -35.25 46.48
C GLU A 74 5.32 -34.64 45.32
N LYS A 75 3.99 -34.70 45.43
CA LYS A 75 3.07 -33.97 44.57
C LYS A 75 2.86 -32.59 45.19
N LEU A 76 3.11 -31.54 44.41
CA LEU A 76 2.76 -30.16 44.77
C LEU A 76 1.26 -29.94 44.56
N GLU A 77 0.69 -28.90 45.19
CA GLU A 77 -0.73 -28.59 45.07
C GLU A 77 -1.19 -28.47 43.61
N THR A 78 -2.32 -29.10 43.31
CA THR A 78 -2.96 -29.00 41.99
C THR A 78 -3.55 -27.61 41.82
N VAL A 79 -3.16 -26.90 40.77
CA VAL A 79 -3.73 -25.61 40.41
C VAL A 79 -4.82 -25.81 39.36
N TYR A 80 -6.08 -25.62 39.75
CA TYR A 80 -7.20 -25.65 38.82
C TYR A 80 -7.29 -24.34 38.02
N SER A 81 -7.48 -24.45 36.71
CA SER A 81 -7.89 -23.30 35.91
C SER A 81 -9.32 -22.91 36.28
N LYS A 82 -9.64 -21.61 36.35
CA LYS A 82 -11.04 -21.17 36.51
C LYS A 82 -11.89 -21.79 35.40
N GLU A 83 -13.02 -22.39 35.76
CA GLU A 83 -13.99 -22.91 34.79
C GLU A 83 -14.35 -21.78 33.81
N LEU A 84 -14.02 -21.97 32.54
CA LEU A 84 -14.54 -21.12 31.48
C LEU A 84 -16.02 -21.49 31.36
N GLU A 85 -16.91 -20.56 31.69
CA GLU A 85 -18.33 -20.70 31.36
C GLU A 85 -18.45 -21.17 29.91
N LYS A 86 -19.35 -22.12 29.67
CA LYS A 86 -19.59 -22.72 28.36
C LYS A 86 -20.05 -21.63 27.41
N ASN A 87 -19.09 -20.95 26.78
CA ASN A 87 -19.37 -20.02 25.72
C ASN A 87 -19.91 -20.86 24.57
N GLU A 88 -21.23 -20.84 24.41
CA GLU A 88 -21.85 -21.09 23.11
C GLU A 88 -21.01 -20.31 22.11
N SER A 89 -20.38 -21.05 21.20
CA SER A 89 -19.57 -20.45 20.16
C SER A 89 -20.50 -19.77 19.18
N GLU A 90 -21.02 -18.60 19.56
CA GLU A 90 -21.36 -17.61 18.56
C GLU A 90 -20.05 -17.26 17.87
N ALA A 91 -20.00 -17.49 16.56
CA ALA A 91 -19.00 -16.91 15.68
C ALA A 91 -19.15 -15.38 15.65
N GLY A 92 -19.04 -14.73 16.80
CA GLY A 92 -19.07 -13.29 16.98
C GLY A 92 -17.64 -12.79 16.89
N VAL A 93 -17.26 -12.25 15.73
CA VAL A 93 -16.00 -11.49 15.63
C VAL A 93 -16.06 -10.38 16.68
N SER A 94 -15.16 -10.42 17.66
CA SER A 94 -15.18 -9.44 18.76
C SER A 94 -15.09 -8.03 18.19
N LYS A 95 -15.85 -7.08 18.77
CA LYS A 95 -15.84 -5.67 18.33
C LYS A 95 -14.41 -5.11 18.27
N SER A 96 -13.55 -5.43 19.24
CA SER A 96 -12.14 -5.04 19.25
C SER A 96 -11.34 -5.60 18.07
N THR A 97 -11.58 -6.87 17.68
CA THR A 97 -10.92 -7.46 16.51
C THR A 97 -11.40 -6.82 15.20
N LEU A 98 -12.69 -6.48 15.09
CA LEU A 98 -13.23 -5.73 13.95
C LEU A 98 -12.61 -4.34 13.86
N PHE A 99 -12.56 -3.59 14.98
CA PHE A 99 -11.95 -2.28 15.05
C PHE A 99 -10.47 -2.30 14.64
N LEU A 100 -9.69 -3.26 15.14
CA LEU A 100 -8.29 -3.40 14.79
C LEU A 100 -8.10 -3.69 13.29
N ARG A 101 -8.90 -4.58 12.70
CA ARG A 101 -8.88 -4.84 11.25
C ARG A 101 -9.23 -3.59 10.44
N LEU A 102 -10.19 -2.80 10.90
CA LEU A 102 -10.60 -1.57 10.23
C LEU A 102 -9.48 -0.51 10.24
N ILE A 103 -8.76 -0.39 11.35
CA ILE A 103 -7.58 0.48 11.46
C ILE A 103 -6.47 0.04 10.51
N ILE A 104 -6.15 -1.26 10.48
CA ILE A 104 -5.13 -1.83 9.57
C ILE A 104 -5.50 -1.55 8.11
N LEU A 105 -6.77 -1.75 7.76
CA LEU A 105 -7.27 -1.50 6.40
C LEU A 105 -7.22 -0.01 6.04
N GLY A 106 -7.52 0.87 7.01
CA GLY A 106 -7.36 2.32 6.87
C GLY A 106 -5.91 2.73 6.62
N ILE A 107 -4.97 2.27 7.44
CA ILE A 107 -3.53 2.54 7.27
C ILE A 107 -3.03 1.99 5.93
N GLY A 108 -3.39 0.75 5.60
CA GLY A 108 -3.03 0.13 4.32
C GLY A 108 -3.54 0.91 3.12
N SER A 109 -4.76 1.44 3.18
CA SER A 109 -5.33 2.28 2.12
C SER A 109 -4.56 3.60 1.95
N VAL A 110 -4.18 4.26 3.04
CA VAL A 110 -3.37 5.48 3.01
C VAL A 110 -2.00 5.20 2.38
N LEU A 111 -1.34 4.12 2.79
CA LEU A 111 -0.05 3.73 2.21
C LEU A 111 -0.16 3.43 0.71
N LEU A 112 -1.20 2.70 0.28
CA LEU A 112 -1.43 2.43 -1.14
C LEU A 112 -1.61 3.70 -1.96
N VAL A 113 -2.35 4.69 -1.47
CA VAL A 113 -2.51 5.99 -2.15
C VAL A 113 -1.16 6.73 -2.24
N ILE A 114 -0.38 6.74 -1.17
CA ILE A 114 0.95 7.37 -1.15
C ILE A 114 1.88 6.70 -2.17
N PHE A 115 2.01 5.37 -2.12
CA PHE A 115 2.89 4.64 -3.04
C PHE A 115 2.41 4.73 -4.49
N GLY A 116 1.10 4.72 -4.73
CA GLY A 116 0.53 4.94 -6.07
C GLY A 116 0.92 6.31 -6.63
N ASN A 117 0.80 7.38 -5.82
CA ASN A 117 1.22 8.71 -6.23
C ASN A 117 2.73 8.80 -6.50
N ILE A 118 3.56 8.17 -5.67
CA ILE A 118 5.02 8.11 -5.87
C ILE A 118 5.35 7.38 -7.17
N ALA A 119 4.72 6.23 -7.43
CA ALA A 119 4.93 5.47 -8.66
C ALA A 119 4.57 6.32 -9.89
N VAL A 120 3.42 7.03 -9.88
CA VAL A 120 3.05 7.94 -10.96
C VAL A 120 4.08 9.05 -11.14
N TYR A 121 4.63 9.60 -10.05
CA TYR A 121 5.66 10.63 -10.13
C TYR A 121 6.98 10.11 -10.73
N ILE A 122 7.40 8.89 -10.38
CA ILE A 122 8.64 8.27 -10.89
C ILE A 122 8.50 7.87 -12.36
N PHE A 123 7.40 7.21 -12.73
CA PHE A 123 7.22 6.66 -14.08
C PHE A 123 6.63 7.66 -15.08
N ASN A 124 6.06 8.76 -14.60
CA ASN A 124 5.55 9.83 -15.45
C ASN A 124 5.96 11.20 -14.91
N PRO A 125 7.26 11.52 -14.89
CA PRO A 125 7.77 12.75 -14.28
C PRO A 125 7.25 14.01 -14.99
N THR A 126 7.19 15.11 -14.25
CA THR A 126 6.85 16.45 -14.76
C THR A 126 8.08 17.29 -15.00
N ILE A 127 8.03 18.14 -16.03
CA ILE A 127 9.06 19.15 -16.28
C ILE A 127 8.94 20.23 -15.20
N ASN A 128 10.07 20.56 -14.55
CA ASN A 128 10.08 21.47 -13.40
C ASN A 128 11.16 22.56 -13.46
N ARG A 129 12.00 22.57 -14.50
CA ARG A 129 13.06 23.59 -14.69
C ARG A 129 13.29 23.86 -16.17
N ALA A 130 13.86 25.04 -16.48
CA ALA A 130 14.13 25.44 -17.87
C ALA A 130 15.13 24.52 -18.59
N GLY A 131 16.21 24.11 -17.90
CA GLY A 131 17.24 23.22 -18.47
C GLY A 131 16.75 21.81 -18.85
N ASP A 132 15.52 21.44 -18.48
CA ASP A 132 14.90 20.20 -18.97
C ASP A 132 14.58 20.26 -20.47
N TYR A 133 14.29 21.46 -21.00
CA TYR A 133 13.99 21.69 -22.41
C TYR A 133 15.26 21.69 -23.29
N GLU A 134 16.41 22.07 -22.73
CA GLU A 134 17.71 22.06 -23.41
C GLU A 134 18.08 20.65 -23.89
N LYS A 135 17.71 19.60 -23.15
CA LYS A 135 17.89 18.19 -23.54
C LYS A 135 17.24 17.86 -24.89
N TYR A 136 16.23 18.63 -25.29
CA TYR A 136 15.51 18.46 -26.54
C TYR A 136 15.96 19.43 -27.65
N GLY A 137 17.02 20.21 -27.40
CA GLY A 137 17.55 21.24 -28.30
C GLY A 137 16.71 22.51 -28.31
N VAL A 138 15.99 22.79 -27.20
CA VAL A 138 15.17 24.00 -27.05
C VAL A 138 15.86 24.95 -26.07
N ASP A 139 16.64 25.88 -26.62
CA ASP A 139 17.48 26.79 -25.82
C ASP A 139 16.72 28.03 -25.35
N PHE A 140 15.68 28.42 -26.08
CA PHE A 140 14.88 29.59 -25.73
C PHE A 140 13.72 29.19 -24.82
N VAL A 141 13.90 29.40 -23.51
CA VAL A 141 12.86 29.20 -22.50
C VAL A 141 12.59 30.52 -21.78
N VAL A 142 11.36 31.02 -21.87
CA VAL A 142 10.95 32.27 -21.23
C VAL A 142 9.85 32.03 -20.21
N LYS A 143 9.89 32.74 -19.09
CA LYS A 143 8.81 32.74 -18.11
C LYS A 143 7.84 33.89 -18.39
N ILE A 144 6.55 33.58 -18.51
CA ILE A 144 5.46 34.52 -18.76
C ILE A 144 4.97 35.06 -17.43
N ASP A 145 5.64 36.11 -16.94
CA ASP A 145 5.22 36.82 -15.73
C ASP A 145 4.37 38.06 -16.05
N ASN A 146 4.56 38.66 -17.22
CA ASN A 146 3.82 39.83 -17.70
C ASN A 146 3.47 39.65 -19.20
N ILE A 147 2.24 40.00 -19.56
CA ILE A 147 1.70 40.01 -20.93
C ILE A 147 2.58 40.84 -21.86
N ASP A 148 2.92 42.06 -21.46
CA ASP A 148 3.65 43.00 -22.32
C ASP A 148 5.08 42.53 -22.58
N ASN A 149 5.72 41.99 -21.54
CA ASN A 149 7.04 41.38 -21.67
C ASN A 149 7.01 40.17 -22.60
N PHE A 150 6.01 39.29 -22.46
CA PHE A 150 5.85 38.15 -23.36
C PHE A 150 5.67 38.62 -24.81
N ARG A 151 4.80 39.60 -25.05
CA ARG A 151 4.57 40.14 -26.38
C ARG A 151 5.85 40.71 -26.99
N ASN A 152 6.60 41.52 -26.25
CA ASN A 152 7.85 42.14 -26.72
C ASN A 152 8.92 41.09 -27.04
N VAL A 153 9.10 40.11 -26.16
CA VAL A 153 10.09 39.04 -26.33
C VAL A 153 9.75 38.16 -27.53
N ILE A 154 8.47 37.81 -27.70
CA ILE A 154 8.03 37.00 -28.84
C ILE A 154 8.10 37.80 -30.14
N GLN A 155 7.76 39.09 -30.15
CA GLN A 155 7.95 39.94 -31.32
C GLN A 155 9.42 40.05 -31.71
N TYR A 156 10.34 40.18 -30.74
CA TYR A 156 11.78 40.18 -31.00
C TYR A 156 12.24 38.85 -31.63
N LYS A 157 11.78 37.70 -31.12
CA LYS A 157 12.24 36.37 -31.57
C LYS A 157 11.58 35.89 -32.87
N ASN A 158 10.30 36.21 -33.05
CA ASN A 158 9.47 35.73 -34.16
C ASN A 158 9.28 36.77 -35.28
N GLY A 159 9.57 38.04 -35.00
CA GLY A 159 9.30 39.15 -35.92
C GLY A 159 7.81 39.23 -36.29
N HIS A 160 7.54 39.44 -37.58
CA HIS A 160 6.18 39.52 -38.14
C HIS A 160 5.67 38.20 -38.73
N LYS A 161 6.36 37.08 -38.50
CA LYS A 161 5.96 35.76 -39.00
C LYS A 161 4.72 35.22 -38.28
N ASN A 162 4.03 34.26 -38.89
CA ASN A 162 2.89 33.58 -38.29
C ASN A 162 3.36 32.59 -37.22
N LEU A 163 2.98 32.85 -35.97
CA LEU A 163 3.32 32.02 -34.82
C LEU A 163 2.13 31.20 -34.34
N LEU A 164 2.35 29.90 -34.16
CA LEU A 164 1.40 29.02 -33.52
C LEU A 164 1.82 28.71 -32.08
N LEU A 165 0.92 28.98 -31.14
CA LEU A 165 1.07 28.61 -29.74
C LEU A 165 0.41 27.25 -29.52
N LEU A 166 1.19 26.28 -29.05
CA LEU A 166 0.73 24.93 -28.76
C LEU A 166 1.04 24.59 -27.32
N ALA A 167 0.20 23.77 -26.68
CA ALA A 167 0.57 23.15 -25.41
C ALA A 167 0.41 21.64 -25.50
N THR A 168 1.25 20.93 -24.77
CA THR A 168 1.15 19.46 -24.65
C THR A 168 0.05 19.02 -23.68
N ASN A 169 -0.52 19.96 -22.93
CA ASN A 169 -1.63 19.72 -22.01
C ASN A 169 -2.79 20.69 -22.28
N LYS A 170 -4.00 20.15 -22.48
CA LYS A 170 -5.20 20.94 -22.73
C LYS A 170 -5.51 21.93 -21.60
N LYS A 171 -5.32 21.52 -20.33
CA LYS A 171 -5.56 22.40 -19.18
C LYS A 171 -4.66 23.62 -19.21
N VAL A 172 -3.43 23.43 -19.68
CA VAL A 172 -2.44 24.50 -19.84
C VAL A 172 -2.90 25.50 -20.90
N ILE A 173 -3.24 25.05 -22.11
CA ILE A 173 -3.65 25.98 -23.16
C ILE A 173 -4.98 26.67 -22.86
N ASP A 174 -5.91 25.98 -22.18
CA ASP A 174 -7.17 26.57 -21.74
C ASP A 174 -6.94 27.69 -20.71
N LYS A 175 -6.04 27.45 -19.74
CA LYS A 175 -5.65 28.45 -18.72
C LYS A 175 -4.94 29.64 -19.37
N PHE A 176 -4.04 29.37 -20.32
CA PHE A 176 -3.34 30.40 -21.08
C PHE A 176 -4.33 31.23 -21.92
N SER A 177 -5.17 30.59 -22.71
CA SER A 177 -6.14 31.24 -23.59
C SER A 177 -7.06 32.20 -22.84
N LYS A 178 -7.59 31.78 -21.68
CA LYS A 178 -8.44 32.63 -20.83
C LYS A 178 -7.76 33.94 -20.41
N LYS A 179 -6.46 33.92 -20.15
CA LYS A 179 -5.71 35.08 -19.65
C LYS A 179 -5.09 35.92 -20.77
N TYR A 180 -4.63 35.29 -21.84
CA TYR A 180 -3.76 35.91 -22.84
C TYR A 180 -4.40 36.05 -24.23
N ALA A 181 -5.44 35.29 -24.59
CA ALA A 181 -5.93 35.26 -25.98
C ALA A 181 -6.37 36.63 -26.53
N LYS A 182 -7.00 37.48 -25.69
CA LYS A 182 -7.54 38.78 -26.11
C LYS A 182 -6.48 39.83 -26.44
N VAL A 183 -5.26 39.63 -25.98
CA VAL A 183 -4.16 40.60 -26.08
C VAL A 183 -3.08 40.15 -27.08
N LEU A 184 -3.28 38.98 -27.71
CA LEU A 184 -2.36 38.46 -28.73
C LEU A 184 -2.51 39.25 -30.04
N PRO A 185 -1.39 39.62 -30.67
CA PRO A 185 -1.38 40.14 -32.05
C PRO A 185 -2.04 39.18 -33.05
N PRO A 186 -2.56 39.68 -34.19
CA PRO A 186 -3.24 38.86 -35.20
C PRO A 186 -2.38 37.75 -35.80
N ASN A 187 -1.06 37.93 -35.86
CA ASN A 187 -0.11 36.95 -36.39
C ASN A 187 0.27 35.84 -35.38
N ILE A 188 -0.31 35.86 -34.17
CA ILE A 188 -0.10 34.83 -33.14
C ILE A 188 -1.42 34.13 -32.88
N VAL A 189 -1.47 32.83 -33.16
CA VAL A 189 -2.68 32.01 -33.04
C VAL A 189 -2.46 30.94 -31.99
N ILE A 190 -3.48 30.72 -31.14
CA ILE A 190 -3.51 29.57 -30.23
C ILE A 190 -4.11 28.38 -30.99
N GLY A 191 -3.35 27.30 -31.08
CA GLY A 191 -3.72 26.10 -31.81
C GLY A 191 -3.86 24.86 -30.93
N ASN A 192 -4.11 23.75 -31.60
CA ASN A 192 -4.10 22.42 -31.03
C ASN A 192 -3.10 21.55 -31.81
N ILE A 193 -2.33 20.72 -31.11
CA ILE A 193 -1.37 19.81 -31.75
C ILE A 193 -2.04 18.82 -32.72
N ASN A 194 -3.32 18.51 -32.49
CA ASN A 194 -4.10 17.63 -33.36
C ASN A 194 -4.59 18.33 -34.64
N ASP A 195 -4.50 19.66 -34.72
CA ASP A 195 -4.86 20.42 -35.92
C ASP A 195 -3.62 20.63 -36.81
N ILE A 196 -3.34 19.60 -37.61
CA ILE A 196 -2.22 19.60 -38.56
C ILE A 196 -2.30 20.79 -39.53
N LYS A 197 -3.50 21.23 -39.92
CA LYS A 197 -3.65 22.33 -40.88
C LYS A 197 -3.12 23.63 -40.31
N SER A 198 -3.46 23.94 -39.06
CA SER A 198 -2.93 25.12 -38.35
C SER A 198 -1.41 25.06 -38.19
N ILE A 199 -0.87 23.87 -37.91
CA ILE A 199 0.59 23.64 -37.82
C ILE A 199 1.25 23.91 -39.17
N LEU A 200 0.73 23.36 -40.26
CA LEU A 200 1.27 23.53 -41.61
C LEU A 200 1.21 24.98 -42.10
N ASN A 201 0.19 25.75 -41.71
CA ASN A 201 0.05 27.15 -42.09
C ASN A 201 0.91 28.11 -41.25
N SER A 202 1.48 27.64 -40.14
CA SER A 202 2.37 28.44 -39.30
C SER A 202 3.81 28.43 -39.80
N ASP A 203 4.51 29.55 -39.61
CA ASP A 203 5.94 29.65 -39.91
C ASP A 203 6.77 29.06 -38.76
N ASN A 204 6.35 29.39 -37.53
CA ASN A 204 7.05 29.07 -36.30
C ASN A 204 6.09 28.53 -35.25
N ILE A 205 6.62 27.75 -34.31
CA ILE A 205 5.88 27.17 -33.19
C ILE A 205 6.53 27.54 -31.88
N LEU A 206 5.72 27.97 -30.92
CA LEU A 206 6.12 28.18 -29.53
C LEU A 206 5.27 27.27 -28.65
N PHE A 207 5.94 26.45 -27.84
CA PHE A 207 5.24 25.66 -26.84
C PHE A 207 4.90 26.52 -25.62
N VAL A 208 3.70 26.36 -25.10
CA VAL A 208 3.21 26.99 -23.86
C VAL A 208 3.05 25.88 -22.83
N GLU A 209 3.84 25.93 -21.78
CA GLU A 209 3.96 24.83 -20.80
C GLU A 209 3.89 25.34 -19.36
N GLU A 210 3.52 24.46 -18.42
CA GLU A 210 3.41 24.79 -17.00
C GLU A 210 4.21 23.80 -16.16
N TYR A 211 5.13 24.33 -15.34
CA TYR A 211 5.95 23.50 -14.45
C TYR A 211 5.07 22.72 -13.48
N GLY A 212 5.39 21.44 -13.30
CA GLY A 212 4.62 20.53 -12.44
C GLY A 212 3.35 19.96 -13.10
N ILE A 213 2.96 20.44 -14.28
CA ILE A 213 1.82 19.90 -15.05
C ILE A 213 2.29 19.20 -16.32
N THR A 214 3.18 19.85 -17.08
CA THR A 214 3.76 19.32 -18.31
C THR A 214 4.57 18.07 -18.00
N ARG A 215 4.30 16.97 -18.72
CA ARG A 215 5.00 15.67 -18.57
C ARG A 215 6.09 15.55 -19.63
N TYR A 216 7.24 14.97 -19.27
CA TYR A 216 8.36 14.78 -20.22
C TYR A 216 7.92 14.02 -21.47
N LYS A 217 7.23 12.89 -21.27
CA LYS A 217 6.74 12.04 -22.36
C LYS A 217 5.87 12.82 -23.34
N ASN A 218 4.86 13.55 -22.84
CA ASN A 218 3.97 14.32 -23.70
C ASN A 218 4.70 15.43 -24.45
N PHE A 219 5.64 16.12 -23.78
CA PHE A 219 6.44 17.15 -24.43
C PHE A 219 7.27 16.58 -25.58
N GLU A 220 7.97 15.48 -25.32
CA GLU A 220 8.82 14.80 -26.29
C GLU A 220 8.03 14.28 -27.51
N GLU A 221 6.91 13.59 -27.28
CA GLU A 221 6.05 13.07 -28.35
C GLU A 221 5.53 14.20 -29.26
N ASN A 222 5.01 15.29 -28.67
CA ASN A 222 4.49 16.41 -29.45
C ASN A 222 5.60 17.18 -30.15
N LEU A 223 6.76 17.35 -29.51
CA LEU A 223 7.93 17.96 -30.14
C LEU A 223 8.39 17.13 -31.35
N GLN A 224 8.36 15.81 -31.25
CA GLN A 224 8.71 14.93 -32.35
C GLN A 224 7.72 15.06 -33.52
N VAL A 225 6.41 15.16 -33.25
CA VAL A 225 5.40 15.45 -34.28
C VAL A 225 5.75 16.74 -35.03
N ILE A 226 6.08 17.81 -34.30
CA ILE A 226 6.45 19.08 -34.90
C ILE A 226 7.74 19.00 -35.73
N LYS A 227 8.77 18.31 -35.21
CA LYS A 227 10.04 18.09 -35.92
C LYS A 227 9.84 17.27 -37.20
N ASN A 228 8.99 16.24 -37.16
CA ASN A 228 8.66 15.43 -38.34
C ASN A 228 7.93 16.22 -39.43
N LEU A 229 7.23 17.29 -39.07
CA LEU A 229 6.59 18.22 -40.01
C LEU A 229 7.55 19.31 -40.51
N ASN A 230 8.86 19.22 -40.18
CA ASN A 230 9.90 20.19 -40.52
C ASN A 230 9.54 21.63 -40.09
N LYS A 231 8.82 21.76 -38.97
CA LYS A 231 8.43 23.06 -38.43
C LYS A 231 9.45 23.59 -37.44
N ASN A 232 9.67 24.90 -37.50
CA ASN A 232 10.63 25.57 -36.65
C ASN A 232 10.04 25.80 -35.26
N VAL A 233 10.67 25.24 -34.23
CA VAL A 233 10.31 25.47 -32.83
C VAL A 233 11.18 26.60 -32.29
N ILE A 234 10.57 27.76 -32.05
CA ILE A 234 11.31 28.94 -31.60
C ILE A 234 11.61 28.92 -30.11
N GLY A 235 10.92 28.09 -29.32
CA GLY A 235 11.16 27.92 -27.90
C GLY A 235 9.98 27.39 -27.10
N VAL A 236 10.10 27.54 -25.78
CA VAL A 236 9.05 27.26 -24.80
C VAL A 236 8.78 28.50 -23.95
N ALA A 237 7.52 28.85 -23.80
CA ALA A 237 7.06 29.84 -22.86
C ALA A 237 6.39 29.14 -21.68
N THR A 238 7.02 29.25 -20.52
CA THR A 238 6.53 28.67 -19.27
C THR A 238 5.70 29.69 -18.51
N PHE A 239 4.59 29.30 -17.91
CA PHE A 239 3.83 30.19 -17.04
C PHE A 239 3.57 29.51 -15.70
N ARG A 240 3.59 30.31 -14.63
CA ARG A 240 3.31 29.86 -13.27
C ARG A 240 2.24 30.79 -12.73
N LEU A 241 1.10 30.22 -12.37
CA LEU A 241 0.01 30.92 -11.70
C LEU A 241 -0.31 30.12 -10.45
#